data_AF-A0A6M0C6T5-F1
#
_entry.id   AF-A0A6M0C6T5-F1
#
_cell.length_a   1.000
_cell.length_b   1.000
_cell.length_c   1.000
_cell.angle_alpha   90.00
_cell.angle_beta   90.00
_cell.angle_gamma   90.00
#
_symmetry.space_group_name_H-M   'P 1'
#
loop_
_entity.id
_entity.type
_entity.pdbx_description
1 polymer ?
#
loop_
_entity_poly.entity_id
_entity_poly.type
_entity_poly.pdbx_seq_one_letter_code
_entity_poly.pdbx_strand_id
1 'polypeptide(L)' 'MTKRYYPLNSLKEGRWFKLICGASFQHLPAVRNLTLVYALAGADCVDVAADPAAIAAAREALQQAETLGPLAQNR' A
#
# COMPACT_ATOMS: atom_id res chain seq x y z
N MET A 1 -8.13 1.84 20.18
CA MET A 1 -7.58 2.67 19.09
C MET A 1 -6.51 1.86 18.39
N THR A 2 -6.86 1.30 17.24
CA THR A 2 -6.12 0.28 16.49
C THR A 2 -4.74 0.81 16.05
N LYS A 3 -3.68 0.03 16.33
CA LYS A 3 -2.29 0.28 15.90
C LYS A 3 -2.23 0.40 14.37
N ARG A 4 -2.43 1.60 13.84
CA ARG A 4 -2.16 1.92 12.44
C ARG A 4 -0.64 1.88 12.29
N TYR A 5 -0.14 0.99 11.44
CA TYR A 5 1.27 0.89 11.07
C TYR A 5 1.82 2.30 10.85
N TYR A 6 2.74 2.75 11.70
CA TYR A 6 3.35 4.06 11.61
C TYR A 6 4.65 3.93 10.80
N PRO A 7 4.71 4.46 9.57
CA PRO A 7 5.95 4.45 8.78
C PRO A 7 7.15 5.00 9.55
N LEU A 8 6.91 5.95 10.47
CA LEU A 8 7.93 6.50 11.36
C LEU A 8 8.55 5.45 12.29
N ASN A 9 7.75 4.53 12.84
CA ASN A 9 8.27 3.47 13.70
C ASN A 9 9.05 2.46 12.87
N SER A 10 8.50 2.06 11.71
CA SER A 10 9.19 1.14 10.79
C SER A 10 10.55 1.71 10.35
N LEU A 11 10.62 3.03 10.12
CA LEU A 11 11.86 3.73 9.80
C LEU A 11 12.86 3.73 10.97
N LYS A 12 12.41 4.04 12.19
CA LYS A 12 13.27 4.01 13.40
C LYS A 12 13.81 2.61 13.71
N GLU A 13 13.01 1.58 13.45
CA GLU A 13 13.33 0.18 13.71
C GLU A 13 14.09 -0.49 12.56
N GLY A 14 14.39 0.23 11.47
CA GLY A 14 15.14 -0.31 10.33
C GLY A 14 14.37 -1.34 9.50
N ARG A 15 13.04 -1.36 9.60
CA ARG A 15 12.15 -2.32 8.92
C ARG A 15 11.20 -1.66 7.92
N TRP A 16 11.48 -0.42 7.52
CA TRP A 16 10.67 0.32 6.58
C TRP A 16 10.65 -0.37 5.22
N PHE A 17 9.46 -0.57 4.67
CA PHE A 17 9.26 -1.28 3.42
C PHE A 17 8.36 -0.49 2.46
N LYS A 18 8.80 -0.38 1.21
CA LYS A 18 8.11 0.35 0.15
C LYS A 18 7.83 -0.52 -1.06
N LEU A 19 6.59 -0.48 -1.53
CA LEU A 19 6.21 -0.98 -2.85
C LEU A 19 6.55 0.07 -3.92
N ILE A 20 7.28 -0.34 -4.96
CA ILE A 20 7.60 0.50 -6.13
C ILE A 20 6.93 -0.10 -7.36
N CYS A 21 5.88 0.56 -7.86
CA CYS A 21 5.23 0.23 -9.13
C CYS A 21 5.94 0.88 -10.33
N GLY A 22 6.73 1.93 -10.09
CA GLY A 22 7.55 2.62 -11.11
C GLY A 22 6.85 3.81 -11.76
N ALA A 23 7.64 4.83 -12.10
CA ALA A 23 7.13 6.12 -12.58
C ALA A 23 6.47 6.08 -13.97
N SER A 24 6.79 5.06 -14.79
CA SER A 24 6.26 4.87 -16.15
C SER A 24 5.34 3.67 -16.28
N PHE A 25 5.00 3.00 -15.17
CA PHE A 25 4.15 1.82 -15.19
C PHE A 25 2.67 2.22 -15.10
N GLN A 26 1.95 2.06 -16.20
CA GLN A 26 0.57 2.53 -16.35
C GLN A 26 -0.46 1.39 -16.38
N HIS A 27 -0.08 0.16 -16.03
CA HIS A 27 -1.00 -0.97 -15.97
C HIS A 27 -1.87 -0.88 -14.71
N LEU A 28 -2.96 -0.11 -14.76
CA LEU A 28 -3.81 0.21 -13.60
C LEU A 28 -4.29 -1.02 -12.79
N PRO A 29 -4.74 -2.13 -13.40
CA PRO A 29 -5.12 -3.32 -12.62
C PRO A 29 -3.96 -3.92 -11.79
N ALA A 30 -2.73 -3.84 -12.30
CA ALA A 30 -1.56 -4.35 -11.59
C ALA A 30 -1.18 -3.40 -10.45
N VAL A 31 -1.19 -2.08 -10.69
CA VAL A 31 -1.01 -1.07 -9.64
C VAL A 31 -2.00 -1.29 -8.49
N ARG A 32 -3.29 -1.47 -8.80
CA ARG A 32 -4.33 -1.74 -7.80
C ARG A 32 -4.04 -3.03 -7.02
N ASN A 33 -3.83 -4.14 -7.72
CA ASN A 33 -3.67 -5.45 -7.06
C ASN A 33 -2.39 -5.53 -6.21
N LEU A 34 -1.28 -4.99 -6.72
CA LEU A 34 -0.02 -4.92 -5.97
C LEU A 34 -0.20 -4.02 -4.74
N THR A 35 -0.80 -2.84 -4.91
CA THR A 35 -1.06 -1.93 -3.79
C THR A 35 -1.90 -2.61 -2.71
N LEU A 36 -2.96 -3.33 -3.07
CA LEU A 36 -3.80 -4.04 -2.12
C LEU A 36 -3.02 -5.09 -1.33
N VAL A 37 -2.33 -5.99 -2.03
CA VAL A 37 -1.60 -7.10 -1.39
C VAL A 37 -0.47 -6.59 -0.52
N TYR A 38 0.31 -5.62 -0.98
CA TYR A 38 1.45 -5.10 -0.22
C TYR A 38 1.02 -4.18 0.91
N ALA A 39 -0.10 -3.46 0.79
CA ALA A 39 -0.68 -2.74 1.94
C ALA A 39 -1.09 -3.73 3.04
N LEU A 40 -1.74 -4.85 2.69
CA LEU A 40 -2.06 -5.91 3.66
C LEU A 40 -0.83 -6.60 4.23
N ALA A 41 0.25 -6.72 3.45
CA ALA A 41 1.54 -7.25 3.91
C ALA A 41 2.34 -6.27 4.80
N GLY A 42 1.88 -5.02 4.96
CA GLY A 42 2.51 -4.03 5.83
C GLY A 42 3.48 -3.08 5.14
N ALA A 43 3.32 -2.81 3.84
CA ALA A 43 4.05 -1.73 3.17
C ALA A 43 3.77 -0.38 3.84
N ASP A 44 4.85 0.33 4.17
CA ASP A 44 4.80 1.66 4.79
C ASP A 44 4.61 2.78 3.76
N CYS A 45 4.93 2.50 2.50
CA CYS A 45 4.85 3.45 1.39
C CYS A 45 4.55 2.72 0.08
N VAL A 46 3.77 3.37 -0.79
CA VAL A 46 3.46 2.92 -2.14
C VAL A 46 3.84 4.02 -3.11
N ASP A 47 4.65 3.68 -4.11
CA ASP A 47 5.13 4.58 -5.16
C ASP A 47 4.61 4.13 -6.52
N VAL A 48 3.97 5.07 -7.20
CA VAL A 48 3.29 4.90 -8.48
C VAL A 48 3.64 6.06 -9.39
N ALA A 49 3.39 5.89 -10.69
CA ALA A 49 3.45 6.96 -11.66
C ALA A 49 2.66 8.20 -11.19
N ALA A 50 3.17 9.39 -11.49
CA ALA A 50 2.49 10.67 -11.27
C ALA A 50 1.30 10.88 -12.24
N ASP A 51 0.68 9.79 -12.65
CA ASP A 51 -0.52 9.75 -13.48
C ASP A 51 -1.76 9.70 -12.56
N PRO A 52 -2.77 10.56 -12.77
CA PRO A 52 -3.96 10.59 -11.92
C PRO A 52 -4.69 9.25 -11.81
N ALA A 53 -4.71 8.43 -12.87
CA ALA A 53 -5.37 7.13 -12.85
C ALA A 53 -4.57 6.10 -12.05
N ALA A 54 -3.23 6.14 -12.12
CA ALA A 54 -2.38 5.31 -11.27
C ALA A 54 -2.54 5.66 -9.77
N ILE A 55 -2.60 6.96 -9.45
CA ILE A 55 -2.85 7.45 -8.09
C ILE A 55 -4.24 6.99 -7.60
N ALA A 56 -5.28 7.13 -8.43
CA ALA A 56 -6.63 6.70 -8.09
C ALA A 56 -6.69 5.18 -7.81
N ALA A 57 -6.10 4.36 -8.70
CA ALA A 57 -6.06 2.91 -8.53
C ALA A 57 -5.36 2.48 -7.24
N ALA A 58 -4.27 3.14 -6.87
CA ALA A 58 -3.58 2.88 -5.60
C ALA A 58 -4.43 3.32 -4.39
N ARG A 59 -5.07 4.49 -4.44
CA ARG A 59 -5.94 4.98 -3.35
C ARG A 59 -7.13 4.07 -3.08
N GLU A 60 -7.79 3.59 -4.14
CA GLU A 60 -8.89 2.63 -4.03
C GLU A 60 -8.43 1.33 -3.34
N ALA A 61 -7.27 0.81 -3.75
CA ALA A 61 -6.69 -0.38 -3.15
C ALA A 61 -6.33 -0.19 -1.67
N LEU A 62 -5.78 0.97 -1.28
CA LEU A 62 -5.49 1.30 0.12
C LEU A 62 -6.77 1.35 0.97
N GLN A 63 -7.85 1.97 0.47
CA GLN A 63 -9.13 2.01 1.17
C GLN A 63 -9.73 0.60 1.36
N GLN A 64 -9.57 -0.27 0.36
CA GLN A 64 -9.98 -1.67 0.48
C GLN A 64 -9.10 -2.41 1.51
N ALA A 65 -7.80 -2.17 1.52
CA ALA A 65 -6.89 -2.77 2.50
C ALA A 65 -7.25 -2.36 3.95
N GLU A 66 -7.67 -1.13 4.19
CA GLU A 66 -8.15 -0.69 5.52
C GLU A 66 -9.38 -1.49 5.99
N THR A 67 -10.27 -1.83 5.05
CA THR A 67 -11.47 -2.62 5.34
C THR A 67 -11.12 -4.10 5.59
N LEU A 68 -10.17 -4.63 4.84
CA LEU A 68 -9.77 -6.05 4.90
C LEU A 68 -8.73 -6.35 5.98
N GLY A 69 -7.94 -5.37 6.40
CA GLY A 69 -6.83 -5.54 7.35
C GLY A 69 -7.22 -6.27 8.65
N PRO A 70 -8.32 -5.91 9.32
CA PRO A 70 -8.78 -6.63 10.51
C PRO A 70 -9.11 -8.11 10.25
N LEU A 71 -9.59 -8.46 9.05
CA LEU A 71 -9.87 -9.85 8.67
C LEU A 71 -8.59 -10.62 8.35
N ALA A 72 -7.60 -9.95 7.77
CA ALA A 72 -6.30 -10.55 7.43
C ALA A 72 -5.45 -10.85 8.67
N GLN A 73 -5.58 -10.06 9.74
CA GLN A 73 -4.83 -10.23 11.00
C GLN A 73 -5.41 -11.31 11.94
N ASN A 74 -6.66 -11.72 11.72
CA ASN A 74 -7.36 -12.73 12.53
C ASN A 74 -7.20 -14.17 11.99
N ARG A 75 -6.24 -14.40 11.10
CA ARG A 75 -5.85 -15.72 10.58
C ARG A 75 -4.39 -15.99 10.94
#